data_AF-A0A8X6SAQ0-F1
#
_entry.id   AF-A0A8X6SAQ0-F1
#
_cell.length_a   1.000
_cell.length_b   1.000
_cell.length_c   1.000
_cell.angle_alpha   90.00
_cell.angle_beta   90.00
_cell.angle_gamma   90.00
#
_symmetry.space_group_name_H-M   'P 1'
#
loop_
_entity.id
_entity.type
_entity.pdbx_description
1 polymer ?
#
loop_
_entity_poly.entity_id
_entity_poly.type
_entity_poly.pdbx_seq_one_letter_code
_entity_poly.pdbx_strand_id
1 'polypeptide(L)'
;MDLLTPQQQHMVLYYMPITIPRLELCACVLLSQLLEKVLHSLTLPIQQIMLWTDSNIVLAWIQRYPEQLKTFIGNRIKIIQRLTQNCQWNHVFSNENPTDLISRGLNASDISSNQLWWHGPDFLREELEANPIDFKRITSDFDY
;
A
#
# COMPACT_ATOMS: atom_id res chain seq x y z
N MET A 1 32.90 -6.97 -30.35
CA MET A 1 31.94 -6.08 -29.66
C MET A 1 30.86 -5.79 -30.68
N ASP A 2 29.86 -6.67 -30.75
CA ASP A 2 28.91 -6.67 -31.87
C ASP A 2 27.84 -5.61 -31.62
N LEU A 3 27.80 -4.62 -32.50
CA LEU A 3 26.81 -3.54 -32.46
C LEU A 3 25.46 -4.11 -32.89
N LEU A 4 24.46 -3.97 -32.01
CA LEU A 4 23.08 -4.42 -32.22
C LEU A 4 22.43 -3.71 -33.43
N THR A 5 21.51 -4.42 -34.10
CA THR A 5 20.84 -3.92 -35.31
C THR A 5 19.81 -2.82 -34.99
N PRO A 6 19.42 -1.97 -35.96
CA PRO A 6 18.45 -0.88 -35.73
C PRO A 6 17.09 -1.34 -35.18
N GLN A 7 16.65 -2.55 -35.51
CA GLN A 7 15.43 -3.17 -34.96
C GLN A 7 15.61 -3.58 -33.49
N GLN A 8 16.79 -4.08 -33.12
CA GLN A 8 17.15 -4.36 -31.74
C GLN A 8 17.32 -3.06 -30.94
N GLN A 9 17.84 -1.99 -31.54
CA GLN A 9 17.88 -0.66 -30.91
C GLN A 9 16.46 -0.13 -30.63
N HIS A 10 15.52 -0.23 -31.57
CA HIS A 10 14.11 0.13 -31.33
C HIS A 10 13.43 -0.72 -30.23
N MET A 11 13.76 -2.00 -30.14
CA MET A 11 13.24 -2.90 -29.10
C MET A 11 13.81 -2.58 -27.70
N VAL A 12 15.08 -2.16 -27.63
CA VAL A 12 15.75 -1.76 -26.38
C VAL A 12 15.32 -0.36 -25.94
N LEU A 13 15.04 0.56 -26.87
CA LEU A 13 14.53 1.91 -26.58
C LEU A 13 13.11 1.91 -25.98
N TYR A 14 12.34 0.84 -26.16
CA TYR A 14 10.99 0.71 -25.61
C TYR A 14 10.92 -0.06 -24.28
N TYR A 15 12.07 -0.48 -23.72
CA TYR A 15 12.12 -1.01 -22.38
C TYR A 15 12.41 0.15 -21.42
N MET A 16 11.36 0.85 -20.99
CA MET A 16 11.46 1.80 -19.89
C MET A 16 11.31 1.00 -18.59
N PRO A 17 12.41 0.57 -17.93
CA PRO A 17 12.31 -0.21 -16.72
C PRO A 17 11.46 0.57 -15.71
N ILE A 18 10.42 -0.08 -15.20
CA ILE A 18 9.64 0.47 -14.10
C ILE A 18 10.58 0.52 -12.90
N THR A 19 10.85 1.72 -12.40
CA THR A 19 11.68 1.90 -11.22
C THR A 19 10.97 1.36 -9.99
N ILE A 20 11.71 0.97 -8.95
CA ILE A 20 11.15 0.51 -7.67
C ILE A 20 10.08 1.49 -7.12
N PRO A 21 10.32 2.83 -7.08
CA PRO A 21 9.29 3.78 -6.65
C PRO A 21 7.99 3.76 -7.47
N ARG A 22 8.08 3.43 -8.76
CA ARG A 22 6.88 3.31 -9.61
C ARG A 22 6.13 2.02 -9.33
N LEU A 23 6.82 0.94 -8.97
CA LEU A 23 6.19 -0.31 -8.52
C LEU A 23 5.50 -0.14 -7.17
N GLU A 24 6.18 0.48 -6.20
CA GLU A 24 5.60 0.82 -4.88
C GLU A 24 4.36 1.71 -5.02
N LEU A 25 4.41 2.71 -5.92
CA LEU A 25 3.26 3.54 -6.23
C LEU A 25 2.10 2.72 -6.83
N CYS A 26 2.39 1.78 -7.74
CA CYS A 26 1.39 0.88 -8.28
C CYS A 26 0.78 -0.03 -7.20
N ALA A 27 1.57 -0.51 -6.24
CA ALA A 27 1.07 -1.28 -5.11
C ALA A 27 0.09 -0.45 -4.27
N CYS A 28 0.39 0.83 -4.01
CA CYS A 28 -0.52 1.74 -3.29
C CYS A 28 -1.83 2.00 -4.06
N VAL A 29 -1.78 2.09 -5.39
CA VAL A 29 -2.99 2.17 -6.23
C VAL A 29 -3.83 0.91 -6.09
N LEU A 30 -3.20 -0.27 -6.17
CA LEU A 30 -3.88 -1.56 -6.02
C LEU A 30 -4.55 -1.68 -4.64
N LEU A 31 -3.83 -1.31 -3.58
CA LEU A 31 -4.37 -1.27 -2.21
C LEU A 31 -5.60 -0.36 -2.12
N SER A 32 -5.53 0.84 -2.72
CA SER A 32 -6.65 1.80 -2.70
C SER A 32 -7.90 1.27 -3.41
N GLN A 33 -7.72 0.57 -4.54
CA GLN A 33 -8.83 -0.06 -5.28
C GLN A 33 -9.39 -1.28 -4.55
N LEU A 34 -8.53 -2.06 -3.89
CA LEU A 34 -8.96 -3.19 -3.07
C LEU A 34 -9.77 -2.71 -1.88
N LEU A 35 -9.30 -1.66 -1.20
CA LEU A 35 -10.00 -1.03 -0.08
C LEU A 35 -11.42 -0.63 -0.49
N GLU A 36 -11.60 0.08 -1.62
CA GLU A 36 -12.92 0.46 -2.12
C GLU A 36 -13.85 -0.75 -2.26
N LYS A 37 -13.37 -1.87 -2.80
CA LYS A 37 -14.17 -3.11 -2.93
C LYS A 37 -14.51 -3.73 -1.58
N VAL A 38 -13.56 -3.73 -0.65
CA VAL A 38 -13.72 -4.28 0.70
C VAL A 38 -14.74 -3.45 1.48
N LEU A 39 -14.65 -2.12 1.43
CA LEU A 39 -15.60 -1.21 2.08
C LEU A 39 -17.02 -1.38 1.54
N HIS A 40 -17.20 -1.55 0.23
CA HIS A 40 -18.52 -1.81 -0.35
C HIS A 40 -19.10 -3.18 0.05
N SER A 41 -18.25 -4.15 0.40
CA SER A 41 -18.68 -5.51 0.77
C SER A 41 -18.90 -5.66 2.28
N LEU A 42 -18.29 -4.80 3.09
CA LEU A 42 -18.42 -4.82 4.54
C LEU A 42 -19.73 -4.14 4.97
N THR A 43 -20.48 -4.81 5.83
CA THR A 43 -21.69 -4.28 6.47
C THR A 43 -21.43 -3.74 7.87
N LEU A 44 -20.19 -3.85 8.36
CA LEU A 44 -19.79 -3.44 9.70
C LEU A 44 -19.42 -1.95 9.71
N PRO A 45 -19.73 -1.23 10.80
CA PRO A 45 -19.27 0.15 10.98
C PRO A 45 -17.74 0.17 11.15
N ILE A 46 -17.09 1.02 10.36
CA ILE A 46 -15.64 1.19 10.37
C ILE A 46 -15.33 2.54 11.02
N GLN A 47 -14.63 2.50 12.15
CA GLN A 47 -14.27 3.71 12.91
C GLN A 47 -13.08 4.44 12.28
N GLN A 48 -12.08 3.70 11.82
CA GLN A 48 -10.84 4.26 11.27
C GLN A 48 -10.23 3.31 10.24
N ILE A 49 -9.58 3.88 9.21
CA ILE A 49 -8.84 3.15 8.19
C ILE A 49 -7.40 3.67 8.15
N MET A 50 -6.45 2.79 8.40
CA MET A 50 -5.01 3.08 8.33
C MET A 50 -4.37 2.26 7.21
N LEU A 51 -3.57 2.92 6.39
CA LEU A 51 -2.87 2.35 5.24
C LEU A 51 -1.37 2.54 5.42
N TRP A 52 -0.59 1.50 5.18
CA TRP A 52 0.85 1.48 5.49
C TRP A 52 1.68 1.21 4.25
N THR A 53 2.80 1.93 4.12
CA THR A 53 3.85 1.67 3.13
C THR A 53 5.21 2.02 3.72
N ASP A 54 6.24 1.28 3.33
CA ASP A 54 7.64 1.59 3.67
C ASP A 54 8.31 2.54 2.65
N SER A 55 7.56 2.94 1.61
CA SER A 55 8.05 3.86 0.60
C SER A 55 7.84 5.32 1.01
N ASN A 56 8.87 5.92 1.62
CA ASN A 56 8.89 7.35 1.94
C ASN A 56 8.66 8.24 0.71
N ILE A 57 9.15 7.82 -0.47
CA ILE A 57 8.95 8.59 -1.71
C ILE A 57 7.49 8.56 -2.16
N VAL A 58 6.79 7.42 -2.02
CA VAL A 58 5.36 7.34 -2.33
C VAL A 58 4.54 8.15 -1.33
N LEU A 59 4.84 8.09 -0.03
CA LEU A 59 4.20 8.94 0.98
C LEU A 59 4.36 10.42 0.66
N ALA A 60 5.57 10.85 0.29
CA ALA A 60 5.83 12.23 -0.11
C ALA A 60 5.04 12.64 -1.37
N TRP A 61 4.79 11.72 -2.31
CA TRP A 61 3.93 11.99 -3.46
C TRP A 61 2.45 12.04 -3.12
N ILE A 62 1.96 11.19 -2.22
CA ILE A 62 0.55 11.17 -1.77
C ILE A 62 0.16 12.51 -1.14
N GLN A 63 1.09 13.19 -0.49
CA GLN A 63 0.85 14.50 0.13
C GLN A 63 0.91 15.69 -0.85
N ARG A 64 1.30 15.47 -2.12
CA ARG A 64 1.45 16.55 -3.10
C ARG A 64 0.22 16.72 -3.99
N TYR A 65 0.09 17.90 -4.59
CA TYR A 65 -0.85 18.15 -5.66
C TYR A 65 -0.45 17.35 -6.91
N PRO A 66 -1.33 16.50 -7.46
CA PRO A 66 -1.00 15.66 -8.62
C PRO A 66 -0.51 16.40 -9.85
N GLU A 67 -0.98 17.63 -10.05
CA GLU A 67 -0.64 18.52 -11.18
C GLU A 67 0.84 18.92 -11.16
N GLN A 68 1.50 18.85 -10.00
CA GLN A 68 2.92 19.16 -9.84
C GLN A 68 3.83 17.96 -10.09
N LEU A 69 3.26 16.77 -10.31
CA LEU A 69 3.99 15.52 -10.48
C LEU A 69 4.04 15.14 -11.97
N LYS A 70 5.06 14.35 -12.35
CA LYS A 70 5.13 13.77 -13.71
C LYS A 70 3.85 12.99 -13.98
N THR A 71 3.33 13.06 -15.21
CA THR A 71 2.02 12.51 -15.61
C THR A 71 1.73 11.11 -15.07
N PHE A 72 2.70 10.18 -15.18
CA PHE A 72 2.54 8.82 -14.65
C PHE A 72 2.25 8.76 -13.15
N ILE A 73 2.96 9.58 -12.38
CA ILE A 73 2.84 9.67 -10.92
C ILE A 73 1.56 10.43 -10.58
N GLY A 74 1.36 11.62 -11.16
CA GLY A 74 0.18 12.45 -10.91
C GLY A 74 -1.13 11.70 -11.14
N ASN A 75 -1.26 10.97 -12.25
CA ASN A 75 -2.46 10.19 -12.55
C ASN A 75 -2.75 9.11 -11.49
N ARG A 76 -1.72 8.51 -10.89
CA ARG A 76 -1.87 7.50 -9.82
C ARG A 76 -2.17 8.13 -8.47
N ILE A 77 -1.53 9.25 -8.15
CA ILE A 77 -1.83 10.01 -6.94
C ILE A 77 -3.29 10.51 -6.96
N LYS A 78 -3.83 10.92 -8.12
CA LYS A 78 -5.26 11.23 -8.27
C LYS A 78 -6.16 10.07 -7.85
N ILE A 79 -5.82 8.85 -8.26
CA ILE A 79 -6.59 7.66 -7.90
C ILE A 79 -6.49 7.41 -6.39
N ILE A 80 -5.28 7.40 -5.83
CA ILE A 80 -5.04 7.17 -4.40
C ILE A 80 -5.80 8.20 -3.57
N GLN A 81 -5.55 9.50 -3.79
CA GLN A 81 -6.18 10.58 -3.04
C GLN A 81 -7.72 10.55 -3.15
N ARG A 82 -8.28 10.17 -4.31
CA ARG A 82 -9.74 10.04 -4.47
C ARG A 82 -10.31 8.89 -3.66
N LEU A 83 -9.65 7.73 -3.66
CA LEU A 83 -10.17 6.51 -3.02
C LEU A 83 -9.89 6.45 -1.52
N THR A 84 -8.90 7.20 -1.03
CA THR A 84 -8.43 7.13 0.36
C THR A 84 -8.62 8.44 1.13
N GLN A 85 -9.65 9.24 0.79
CA GLN A 85 -9.90 10.55 1.43
C GLN A 85 -10.11 10.45 2.94
N ASN A 86 -10.74 9.37 3.39
CA ASN A 86 -11.06 9.10 4.80
C ASN A 86 -10.08 8.10 5.44
N CYS A 87 -8.87 8.00 4.90
CA CYS A 87 -7.85 7.06 5.36
C CYS A 87 -6.59 7.80 5.79
N GLN A 88 -5.88 7.23 6.74
CA GLN A 88 -4.58 7.72 7.18
C GLN A 88 -3.47 6.90 6.53
N TRP A 89 -2.58 7.55 5.77
CA TRP A 89 -1.38 6.93 5.24
C TRP A 89 -0.22 7.09 6.21
N ASN A 90 0.41 5.98 6.58
CA ASN A 90 1.50 5.91 7.54
C ASN A 90 2.72 5.20 6.96
N HIS A 91 3.88 5.50 7.55
CA HIS A 91 5.13 4.82 7.24
C HIS A 91 5.32 3.60 8.14
N VAL A 92 5.68 2.45 7.57
CA VAL A 92 6.18 1.28 8.29
C VAL A 92 7.64 1.05 7.92
N PHE A 93 8.50 0.68 8.85
CA PHE A 93 9.88 0.35 8.49
C PHE A 93 9.93 -0.94 7.65
N SER A 94 10.82 -1.03 6.66
CA SER A 94 10.87 -2.19 5.75
C SER A 94 11.09 -3.52 6.49
N ASN A 95 11.82 -3.53 7.61
CA ASN A 95 12.01 -4.74 8.45
C ASN A 95 10.76 -5.13 9.26
N GLU A 96 9.77 -4.24 9.35
CA GLU A 96 8.50 -4.43 10.05
C GLU A 96 7.32 -4.57 9.07
N ASN A 97 7.59 -4.47 7.76
CA ASN A 97 6.59 -4.60 6.71
C ASN A 97 6.46 -6.09 6.30
N PRO A 98 5.37 -6.79 6.67
CA PRO A 98 5.22 -8.20 6.30
C PRO A 98 5.14 -8.42 4.79
N THR A 99 4.67 -7.42 4.02
CA THR A 99 4.58 -7.55 2.56
C THR A 99 5.95 -7.65 1.89
N ASP A 100 6.99 -7.15 2.56
CA ASP A 100 8.36 -7.17 2.07
C ASP A 100 8.97 -8.59 2.11
N LEU A 101 8.47 -9.45 2.99
CA LEU A 101 8.86 -10.86 3.05
C LEU A 101 8.46 -11.60 1.76
N ILE A 102 7.24 -11.37 1.29
CA ILE A 102 6.74 -12.01 0.07
C ILE A 102 7.35 -11.36 -1.17
N SER A 103 7.50 -10.03 -1.20
CA SER A 103 8.08 -9.32 -2.35
C SER A 103 9.54 -9.75 -2.62
N ARG A 104 10.28 -10.16 -1.59
CA ARG A 104 11.66 -10.67 -1.66
C ARG A 104 11.78 -12.16 -1.96
N GLY A 105 10.67 -12.89 -2.05
CA GLY A 105 10.65 -14.30 -2.44
C GLY A 105 10.91 -15.30 -1.31
N LEU A 106 10.40 -15.03 -0.10
CA LEU A 106 10.42 -16.00 1.01
C LEU A 106 9.73 -17.32 0.60
N ASN A 107 10.31 -18.47 0.97
CA ASN A 107 9.69 -19.77 0.66
C ASN A 107 8.40 -19.98 1.47
N ALA A 108 7.46 -20.73 0.90
CA ALA A 108 6.20 -21.06 1.58
C ALA A 108 6.39 -21.77 2.92
N SER A 109 7.43 -22.62 3.05
CA SER A 109 7.79 -23.27 4.32
C SER A 109 8.13 -22.26 5.40
N ASP A 110 8.85 -21.20 5.03
CA ASP A 110 9.42 -20.24 5.97
C ASP A 110 8.36 -19.23 6.43
N ILE A 111 7.34 -18.98 5.58
CA ILE A 111 6.14 -18.21 5.93
C ILE A 111 5.38 -18.87 7.08
N SER A 112 5.31 -20.20 7.13
CA SER A 112 4.49 -20.91 8.13
C SER A 112 4.93 -20.64 9.58
N SER A 113 6.22 -20.40 9.80
CA SER A 113 6.80 -20.06 11.11
C SER A 113 7.03 -18.57 11.31
N ASN A 114 6.73 -17.71 10.33
CA ASN A 114 7.10 -16.31 10.35
C ASN A 114 6.17 -15.48 11.25
N GLN A 115 6.70 -15.02 12.37
CA GLN A 115 5.91 -14.26 13.36
C GLN A 115 5.42 -12.92 12.81
N LEU A 116 6.25 -12.20 12.04
CA LEU A 116 5.89 -10.90 11.48
C LEU A 116 4.72 -11.02 10.49
N TRP A 117 4.69 -12.07 9.67
CA TRP A 117 3.60 -12.31 8.71
C TRP A 117 2.26 -12.60 9.39
N TRP A 118 2.26 -13.47 10.41
CA TRP A 118 1.03 -13.93 11.04
C TRP A 118 0.52 -13.02 12.15
N HIS A 119 1.41 -12.32 12.85
CA HIS A 119 1.05 -11.47 13.99
C HIS A 119 1.17 -9.98 13.70
N GLY A 120 1.79 -9.60 12.58
CA GLY A 120 2.10 -8.21 12.28
C GLY A 120 3.22 -7.66 13.17
N PRO A 121 3.60 -6.39 12.96
CA PRO A 121 4.60 -5.72 13.77
C PRO A 121 4.09 -5.37 15.17
N ASP A 122 5.01 -5.33 16.13
CA ASP A 122 4.71 -5.13 17.55
C ASP A 122 3.98 -3.81 17.82
N PHE A 123 4.42 -2.72 17.18
CA PHE A 123 3.84 -1.40 17.38
C PHE A 123 2.34 -1.33 17.03
N LEU A 124 1.88 -2.08 16.02
CA LEU A 124 0.45 -2.12 15.68
C LEU A 124 -0.36 -2.85 16.74
N ARG A 125 0.22 -3.89 17.36
CA ARG A 125 -0.44 -4.64 18.42
C ARG A 125 -0.52 -3.82 19.70
N GLU A 126 0.57 -3.15 20.05
CA GLU A 126 0.63 -2.25 21.21
C GLU A 126 -0.38 -1.11 21.10
N GLU A 127 -0.55 -0.51 19.91
CA GLU A 127 -1.53 0.56 19.70
C GLU A 127 -2.98 0.07 19.88
N LEU A 128 -3.30 -1.13 19.42
CA LEU A 128 -4.62 -1.77 19.61
C LEU A 128 -4.88 -2.13 21.08
N GLU A 129 -3.85 -2.55 21.82
CA GLU A 129 -3.96 -2.84 23.25
C GLU A 129 -4.10 -1.58 24.09
N ALA A 130 -3.38 -0.51 23.74
CA ALA A 130 -3.42 0.77 24.44
C ALA A 130 -4.73 1.53 24.19
N ASN A 131 -5.32 1.39 22.99
CA ASN A 131 -6.59 2.00 22.62
C ASN A 131 -7.60 0.92 22.21
N PRO A 132 -8.13 0.14 23.17
CA PRO A 132 -9.04 -0.95 22.87
C PRO A 132 -10.31 -0.42 22.22
N ILE A 133 -10.64 -0.96 21.05
CA ILE A 133 -11.87 -0.63 20.34
C ILE A 133 -13.05 -1.12 21.20
N ASP A 134 -13.83 -0.18 21.75
CA ASP A 134 -15.01 -0.50 22.54
C ASP A 134 -16.17 -0.93 21.63
N PHE A 135 -16.28 -2.24 21.41
CA PHE A 135 -17.35 -2.83 20.60
C PHE A 135 -18.76 -2.63 21.19
N LYS A 136 -18.91 -2.30 22.48
CA LYS A 136 -20.23 -2.19 23.12
C LYS A 136 -20.94 -0.87 22.83
N ARG A 137 -20.20 0.21 22.58
CA ARG A 137 -20.78 1.51 22.16
C ARG A 137 -21.38 1.49 20.76
N ILE A 138 -20.93 0.55 19.93
CA ILE A 138 -21.33 0.48 18.52
C ILE A 138 -22.78 0.05 18.37
N THR A 139 -23.29 -0.85 19.22
CA THR A 139 -24.66 -1.37 19.08
C THR A 139 -25.74 -0.43 19.60
N SER A 140 -25.42 0.47 20.53
CA SER A 140 -26.40 1.43 21.08
C SER A 140 -26.76 2.57 20.12
N ASP A 141 -25.90 2.85 19.13
CA ASP A 141 -26.12 3.93 18.16
C ASP A 141 -26.96 3.50 16.94
N PHE A 142 -27.30 2.20 16.85
CA PHE A 142 -28.15 1.64 15.78
C PHE A 142 -29.54 1.19 16.26
N ASP A 143 -29.89 1.45 17.52
CA ASP A 143 -31.24 1.25 18.04
C ASP A 143 -32.11 2.48 17.70
N TYR A 144 -32.70 2.50 16.49
CA TYR A 144 -33.78 3.42 16.09
C TYR A 144 -34.99 2.64 15.57
#